data_AF-A0A6A1TXH8-F1
#
_entry.id   AF-A0A6A1TXH8-F1
#
_cell.length_a   1.000
_cell.length_b   1.000
_cell.length_c   1.000
_cell.angle_alpha   90.00
_cell.angle_beta   90.00
_cell.angle_gamma   90.00
#
_symmetry.space_group_name_H-M   'P 1'
#
loop_
_entity.id
_entity.type
_entity.pdbx_description
1 polymer ?
#
loop_
_entity_poly.entity_id
_entity_poly.type
_entity_poly.pdbx_seq_one_letter_code
_entity_poly.pdbx_strand_id
1 'polypeptide(L)'
;MTLASLLVFAAALFVAAGSPGPSIAALVARVLSKGYRDVLPFLAAMWVGVAYLLYLAWKMWFTEPAGSGEDLPENRSVPKMFFAGLTVTLGNPKIMMFYVALLPSIIDLGGVTLTGWLELVAAMFLVLVVVDLAWVLLAAKARQFLKSPRAVRIANRVSAGAMASAAAAIATR
;
A
#
# COMPACT_ATOMS: atom_id res chain seq x y z
N MET A 1 26.04 9.94 -6.83
CA MET A 1 25.23 9.14 -7.80
C MET A 1 24.82 10.02 -8.97
N THR A 2 24.50 9.48 -10.16
CA THR A 2 24.07 10.33 -11.29
C THR A 2 22.58 10.65 -11.19
N LEU A 3 22.15 11.82 -11.70
CA LEU A 3 20.72 12.21 -11.72
C LEU A 3 19.87 11.16 -12.49
N ALA A 4 20.47 10.55 -13.51
CA ALA A 4 19.86 9.49 -14.29
C ALA A 4 19.49 8.26 -13.43
N SER A 5 20.36 7.81 -12.51
CA SER A 5 20.06 6.65 -11.66
C SER A 5 18.93 6.92 -10.66
N LEU A 6 18.81 8.15 -10.17
CA LEU A 6 17.71 8.59 -9.28
C LEU A 6 16.36 8.61 -10.00
N LEU A 7 16.32 9.13 -11.23
CA LEU A 7 15.09 9.18 -12.04
C LEU A 7 14.61 7.79 -12.46
N VAL A 8 15.53 6.89 -12.83
CA VAL A 8 15.21 5.50 -13.17
C VAL A 8 14.63 4.75 -11.96
N PHE A 9 15.20 4.95 -10.78
CA PHE A 9 14.68 4.37 -9.53
C PHE A 9 13.26 4.86 -9.21
N ALA A 10 13.01 6.17 -9.32
CA ALA A 10 11.69 6.76 -9.09
C ALA A 10 10.63 6.25 -10.09
N ALA A 11 11.00 6.09 -11.36
CA ALA A 11 10.10 5.55 -12.39
C ALA A 11 9.79 4.06 -12.16
N ALA A 12 10.79 3.26 -11.80
CA ALA A 12 10.60 1.84 -11.50
C ALA A 12 9.69 1.62 -10.27
N LEU A 13 9.80 2.47 -9.24
CA LEU A 13 8.88 2.51 -8.10
C LEU A 13 7.42 2.74 -8.53
N PHE A 14 7.20 3.68 -9.45
CA PHE A 14 5.86 4.03 -9.94
C PHE A 14 5.21 2.88 -10.72
N VAL A 15 5.97 2.18 -11.58
CA VAL A 15 5.46 1.05 -12.37
C VAL A 15 5.19 -0.19 -11.51
N ALA A 16 6.09 -0.51 -10.57
CA ALA A 16 5.92 -1.65 -9.67
C ALA A 16 4.68 -1.52 -8.77
N ALA A 17 4.28 -0.29 -8.42
CA ALA A 17 3.04 -0.02 -7.70
C ALA A 17 1.78 -0.52 -8.44
N GLY A 18 1.83 -0.63 -9.77
CA GLY A 18 0.71 -1.04 -10.63
C GLY A 18 0.67 -2.51 -11.03
N SER A 19 1.69 -3.33 -10.73
CA SER A 19 1.81 -4.69 -11.28
C SER A 19 1.47 -5.82 -10.29
N PRO A 20 0.98 -6.97 -10.78
CA PRO A 20 0.84 -8.22 -10.01
C PRO A 20 2.22 -8.66 -9.52
N GLY A 21 2.41 -8.72 -8.20
CA GLY A 21 3.75 -8.69 -7.61
C GLY A 21 4.59 -9.98 -7.74
N PRO A 22 5.90 -9.89 -7.42
CA PRO A 22 6.88 -10.99 -7.35
C PRO A 22 6.48 -12.21 -6.51
N SER A 23 5.42 -12.07 -5.72
CA SER A 23 4.92 -13.05 -4.75
C SER A 23 4.48 -14.38 -5.38
N ILE A 24 3.86 -14.36 -6.56
CA ILE A 24 3.41 -15.60 -7.24
C ILE A 24 4.61 -16.39 -7.76
N ALA A 25 5.62 -15.72 -8.33
CA ALA A 25 6.85 -16.37 -8.78
C ALA A 25 7.61 -17.00 -7.60
N ALA A 26 7.69 -16.30 -6.46
CA ALA A 26 8.26 -16.84 -5.24
C ALA A 26 7.46 -18.03 -4.69
N LEU A 27 6.13 -18.02 -4.83
CA LEU A 27 5.25 -19.11 -4.41
C LEU A 27 5.53 -20.39 -5.20
N VAL A 28 5.54 -20.30 -6.53
CA VAL A 28 5.77 -21.43 -7.43
C VAL A 28 7.16 -22.03 -7.18
N ALA A 29 8.20 -21.18 -7.07
CA ALA A 29 9.55 -21.63 -6.75
C ALA A 29 9.61 -22.36 -5.39
N ARG A 30 8.83 -21.92 -4.40
CA ARG A 30 8.79 -22.53 -3.06
C ARG A 30 8.04 -23.86 -3.04
N VAL A 31 6.94 -24.01 -3.78
CA VAL A 31 6.25 -25.31 -3.96
C VAL A 31 7.19 -26.32 -4.63
N LEU A 32 7.90 -25.92 -5.68
CA LEU A 32 8.81 -26.80 -6.41
C LEU A 32 10.02 -27.23 -5.57
N SER A 33 10.51 -26.36 -4.69
CA SER A 33 11.71 -26.63 -3.88
C SER A 33 11.44 -27.32 -2.54
N LYS A 34 10.32 -27.01 -1.88
CA LYS A 34 10.02 -27.49 -0.51
C LYS A 34 8.69 -28.22 -0.37
N GLY A 35 7.91 -28.32 -1.45
CA GLY A 35 6.60 -28.96 -1.44
C GLY A 35 5.45 -28.01 -1.03
N TYR A 36 4.22 -28.48 -1.17
CA TYR A 36 3.01 -27.66 -1.04
C TYR A 36 2.69 -27.23 0.41
N ARG A 37 3.18 -27.96 1.43
CA ARG A 37 2.83 -27.73 2.85
C ARG A 37 3.30 -26.35 3.34
N ASP A 38 4.47 -25.91 2.88
CA ASP A 38 5.05 -24.60 3.22
C ASP A 38 4.27 -23.41 2.65
N VAL A 39 3.33 -23.68 1.73
CA VAL A 39 2.55 -22.67 1.03
C VAL A 39 1.12 -22.56 1.56
N LEU A 40 0.65 -23.56 2.31
CA LEU A 40 -0.69 -23.55 2.92
C LEU A 40 -0.94 -22.34 3.83
N PRO A 41 -0.01 -21.90 4.71
CA PRO A 41 -0.25 -20.71 5.53
C PRO A 41 -0.40 -19.44 4.69
N PHE A 42 0.36 -19.32 3.61
CA PHE A 42 0.25 -18.20 2.68
C PHE A 42 -1.09 -18.22 1.95
N LEU A 43 -1.51 -19.37 1.42
CA LEU A 43 -2.80 -19.51 0.73
C LEU A 43 -3.97 -19.22 1.66
N ALA A 44 -3.91 -19.71 2.91
CA ALA A 44 -4.90 -19.40 3.93
C ALA A 44 -4.97 -17.90 4.20
N ALA A 45 -3.82 -17.25 4.42
CA ALA A 45 -3.76 -15.79 4.62
C ALA A 45 -4.29 -15.02 3.39
N MET A 46 -4.00 -15.49 2.17
CA MET A 46 -4.50 -14.89 0.93
C MET A 46 -6.02 -14.94 0.86
N TRP A 47 -6.62 -16.12 1.08
CA TRP A 47 -8.08 -16.29 1.05
C TRP A 47 -8.78 -15.55 2.19
N VAL A 48 -8.17 -15.49 3.38
CA VAL A 48 -8.65 -14.63 4.47
C VAL A 48 -8.64 -13.16 4.03
N GLY A 49 -7.58 -12.71 3.35
CA GLY A 49 -7.51 -11.37 2.77
C GLY A 49 -8.61 -11.11 1.73
N VAL A 50 -8.86 -12.06 0.82
CA VAL A 50 -9.96 -11.97 -0.17
C VAL A 50 -11.31 -11.87 0.53
N ALA A 51 -11.59 -12.73 1.49
CA ALA A 51 -12.83 -12.69 2.27
C ALA A 51 -12.99 -11.36 3.01
N TYR A 52 -11.90 -10.84 3.59
CA TYR A 52 -11.90 -9.55 4.27
C TYR A 52 -12.17 -8.38 3.31
N LEU A 53 -11.57 -8.37 2.11
CA LEU A 53 -11.85 -7.36 1.09
C LEU A 53 -13.31 -7.38 0.63
N LEU A 54 -13.89 -8.58 0.43
CA LEU A 54 -15.31 -8.74 0.11
C LEU A 54 -16.20 -8.28 1.26
N TYR A 55 -15.82 -8.57 2.51
CA TYR A 55 -16.51 -8.06 3.69
C TYR A 55 -16.48 -6.52 3.76
N LEU A 56 -15.33 -5.90 3.49
CA LEU A 56 -15.21 -4.44 3.42
C LEU A 56 -16.05 -3.84 2.28
N ALA A 57 -16.04 -4.47 1.11
CA ALA A 57 -16.85 -4.06 -0.04
C ALA A 57 -18.35 -4.11 0.30
N TRP A 58 -18.80 -5.23 0.87
CA TRP A 58 -20.16 -5.40 1.37
C TRP A 58 -20.50 -4.31 2.39
N LYS A 59 -19.68 -4.16 3.44
CA LYS A 59 -19.89 -3.16 4.48
C LYS A 59 -20.03 -1.76 3.88
N MET A 60 -19.12 -1.34 3.01
CA MET A 60 -19.18 -0.02 2.35
C MET A 60 -20.44 0.14 1.50
N TRP A 61 -20.87 -0.90 0.78
CA TRP A 61 -22.05 -0.86 -0.07
C TRP A 61 -23.35 -0.64 0.72
N PHE A 62 -23.44 -1.26 1.90
CA PHE A 62 -24.61 -1.19 2.79
C PHE A 62 -24.48 -0.13 3.89
N THR A 63 -23.35 0.57 3.98
CA THR A 63 -23.20 1.68 4.95
C THR A 63 -24.04 2.85 4.49
N GLU A 64 -25.08 3.19 5.26
CA GLU A 64 -25.83 4.42 5.06
C GLU A 64 -24.91 5.62 5.29
N PRO A 65 -24.93 6.65 4.41
CA PRO A 65 -24.25 7.90 4.71
C PRO A 65 -24.78 8.42 6.03
N ALA A 66 -23.90 8.54 7.04
CA ALA A 66 -24.28 9.13 8.31
C ALA A 66 -25.05 10.43 8.04
N GLY A 67 -26.17 10.62 8.74
CA GLY A 67 -26.85 11.91 8.78
C GLY A 67 -25.82 12.99 9.08
N SER A 68 -25.99 14.18 8.50
CA SER A 68 -25.03 15.28 8.46
C SER A 68 -24.69 15.90 9.84
N GLY A 69 -24.22 15.08 10.78
CA GLY A 69 -24.01 15.43 12.18
C GLY A 69 -23.40 14.32 13.05
N GLU A 70 -22.95 13.18 12.50
CA GLU A 70 -22.00 12.37 13.26
C GLU A 70 -20.65 13.09 13.28
N ASP A 71 -20.34 13.69 14.43
CA ASP A 71 -19.03 14.22 14.73
C ASP A 71 -17.98 13.16 14.41
N LEU A 72 -16.98 13.53 13.60
CA LEU A 72 -15.80 12.69 13.45
C LEU A 72 -15.26 12.42 14.85
N PRO A 73 -14.83 11.19 15.16
CA PRO A 73 -14.33 10.85 16.49
C PRO A 73 -13.21 11.84 16.85
N GLU A 74 -13.55 12.80 17.71
CA GLU A 74 -12.81 14.05 17.90
C GLU A 74 -11.52 13.83 18.71
N ASN A 75 -11.32 12.61 19.21
CA ASN A 75 -10.34 12.32 20.24
C ASN A 75 -9.52 11.04 19.96
N ARG A 76 -8.92 10.95 18.77
CA ARG A 76 -7.87 9.95 18.54
C ARG A 76 -6.53 10.49 19.05
N SER A 77 -6.01 9.87 20.10
CA SER A 77 -4.65 10.10 20.62
C SER A 77 -3.62 10.11 19.47
N VAL A 78 -2.89 11.23 19.32
CA VAL A 78 -1.85 11.40 18.29
C VAL A 78 -0.81 10.27 18.33
N PRO A 79 -0.27 9.87 19.50
CA PRO A 79 0.59 8.69 19.59
C PRO A 79 -0.05 7.41 19.06
N LYS A 80 -1.33 7.16 19.36
CA LYS A 80 -2.02 5.96 18.89
C LYS A 80 -2.13 5.93 17.37
N MET A 81 -2.36 7.08 16.74
CA MET A 81 -2.38 7.20 15.28
C MET A 81 -0.99 7.02 14.67
N PHE A 82 0.05 7.60 15.28
CA PHE A 82 1.43 7.43 14.87
C PHE A 82 1.84 5.94 14.89
N PHE A 83 1.63 5.25 16.02
CA PHE A 83 1.97 3.83 16.14
C PHE A 83 1.11 2.93 15.27
N ALA A 84 -0.18 3.26 15.06
CA ALA A 84 -1.01 2.53 14.11
C ALA A 84 -0.44 2.65 12.68
N GLY A 85 -0.09 3.86 12.24
CA GLY A 85 0.55 4.09 10.94
C GLY A 85 1.87 3.36 10.82
N LEU A 86 2.74 3.48 11.83
CA LEU A 86 4.03 2.78 11.89
C LEU A 86 3.86 1.26 11.77
N THR A 87 2.90 0.69 12.50
CA THR A 87 2.62 -0.75 12.48
C THR A 87 2.14 -1.20 11.11
N VAL A 88 1.26 -0.42 10.47
CA VAL A 88 0.76 -0.71 9.11
C VAL A 88 1.90 -0.65 8.09
N THR A 89 2.78 0.35 8.18
CA THR A 89 3.91 0.51 7.26
C THR A 89 4.95 -0.59 7.45
N LEU A 90 5.36 -0.88 8.69
CA LEU A 90 6.31 -1.95 9.00
C LEU A 90 5.75 -3.34 8.68
N GLY A 91 4.43 -3.52 8.84
CA GLY A 91 3.73 -4.75 8.50
C GLY A 91 3.54 -4.98 6.99
N ASN A 92 3.96 -4.04 6.14
CA ASN A 92 3.85 -4.15 4.68
C ASN A 92 5.18 -4.62 4.07
N PRO A 93 5.42 -5.94 3.91
CA PRO A 93 6.68 -6.45 3.40
C PRO A 93 6.89 -6.12 1.92
N LYS A 94 5.87 -5.64 1.20
CA LYS A 94 5.97 -5.36 -0.25
C LYS A 94 7.07 -4.34 -0.53
N ILE A 95 7.13 -3.27 0.25
CA ILE A 95 8.12 -2.20 0.08
C ILE A 95 9.53 -2.74 0.34
N MET A 96 9.70 -3.55 1.40
CA MET A 96 10.97 -4.17 1.73
C MET A 96 11.46 -5.10 0.61
N MET A 97 10.60 -6.02 0.16
CA MET A 97 10.92 -6.95 -0.92
C MET A 97 11.25 -6.24 -2.23
N PHE A 98 10.55 -5.14 -2.52
CA PHE A 98 10.84 -4.31 -3.69
C PHE A 98 12.24 -3.70 -3.61
N TYR A 99 12.62 -3.08 -2.48
CA TYR A 99 13.97 -2.52 -2.35
C TYR A 99 15.05 -3.59 -2.39
N VAL A 100 14.86 -4.74 -1.75
CA VAL A 100 15.83 -5.84 -1.81
C VAL A 100 16.03 -6.34 -3.24
N ALA A 101 14.96 -6.38 -4.05
CA ALA A 101 15.04 -6.86 -5.43
C ALA A 101 15.59 -5.82 -6.41
N LEU A 102 15.24 -4.54 -6.25
CA LEU A 102 15.53 -3.49 -7.23
C LEU A 102 16.76 -2.64 -6.85
N LEU A 103 17.02 -2.41 -5.57
CA LEU A 103 18.12 -1.52 -5.16
C LEU A 103 19.48 -2.02 -5.66
N PRO A 104 19.84 -3.32 -5.55
CA PRO A 104 21.14 -3.81 -6.02
C PRO A 104 21.29 -3.78 -7.56
N SER A 105 20.20 -3.74 -8.31
CA SER A 105 20.26 -3.68 -9.78
C SER A 105 20.47 -2.27 -10.32
N ILE A 106 20.26 -1.25 -9.48
CA ILE A 106 20.40 0.16 -9.83
C ILE A 106 21.66 0.76 -9.19
N ILE A 107 22.05 0.24 -8.01
CA ILE A 107 23.15 0.78 -7.20
C ILE A 107 24.10 -0.35 -6.85
N ASP A 108 25.38 -0.16 -7.15
CA ASP A 108 26.43 -1.01 -6.61
C ASP A 108 26.57 -0.78 -5.11
N LEU A 109 25.94 -1.65 -4.33
CA LEU A 109 25.93 -1.60 -2.86
C LEU A 109 27.32 -1.89 -2.25
N GLY A 110 28.23 -2.55 -2.98
CA GLY A 110 29.55 -2.93 -2.48
C GLY A 110 30.51 -1.76 -2.29
N GLY A 111 30.27 -0.66 -3.02
CA GLY A 111 31.11 0.56 -2.98
C GLY A 111 30.45 1.77 -2.31
N VAL A 112 29.28 1.64 -1.70
CA VAL A 112 28.55 2.80 -1.13
C VAL A 112 29.21 3.28 0.16
N THR A 113 29.69 4.51 0.14
CA THR A 113 30.24 5.19 1.32
C THR A 113 29.13 5.60 2.29
N LEU A 114 29.48 5.95 3.54
CA LEU A 114 28.52 6.47 4.52
C LEU A 114 27.75 7.69 3.97
N THR A 115 28.43 8.57 3.24
CA THR A 115 27.82 9.72 2.57
C THR A 115 26.80 9.29 1.51
N GLY A 116 27.09 8.26 0.72
CA GLY A 116 26.14 7.71 -0.26
C GLY A 116 24.89 7.14 0.40
N TRP A 117 25.03 6.47 1.56
CA TRP A 117 23.88 6.03 2.35
C TRP A 117 23.05 7.19 2.89
N LEU A 118 23.68 8.26 3.39
CA LEU A 118 22.99 9.46 3.84
C LEU A 118 22.24 10.15 2.70
N GLU A 119 22.85 10.25 1.51
CA GLU A 119 22.21 10.79 0.31
C GLU A 119 20.95 9.99 -0.07
N LEU A 120 21.03 8.66 -0.07
CA LEU A 120 19.90 7.78 -0.37
C LEU A 120 18.76 7.91 0.63
N VAL A 121 19.09 7.92 1.93
CA VAL A 121 18.10 8.11 3.00
C VAL A 121 17.46 9.49 2.90
N ALA A 122 18.24 10.54 2.68
CA ALA A 122 17.73 11.91 2.54
C ALA A 122 16.83 12.05 1.31
N ALA A 123 17.23 11.51 0.16
CA ALA A 123 16.43 11.52 -1.06
C ALA A 123 15.10 10.76 -0.86
N MET A 124 15.15 9.57 -0.26
CA MET A 124 13.96 8.77 0.04
C MET A 124 13.04 9.50 1.01
N PHE A 125 13.59 10.07 2.09
CA PHE A 125 12.82 10.84 3.06
C PHE A 125 12.13 12.05 2.42
N LEU A 126 12.85 12.82 1.59
CA LEU A 126 12.28 13.97 0.90
C LEU A 126 11.14 13.57 -0.04
N VAL A 127 11.33 12.51 -0.83
CA VAL A 127 10.29 12.00 -1.73
C VAL A 127 9.05 11.57 -0.95
N LEU A 128 9.23 10.81 0.14
CA LEU A 128 8.11 10.38 0.98
C LEU A 128 7.37 11.58 1.59
N VAL A 129 8.09 12.56 2.15
CA VAL A 129 7.47 13.78 2.71
C VAL A 129 6.66 14.52 1.64
N VAL A 130 7.22 14.72 0.45
CA VAL A 130 6.53 15.44 -0.63
C VAL A 130 5.27 14.69 -1.07
N VAL A 131 5.37 13.38 -1.28
CA VAL A 131 4.24 12.54 -1.72
C VAL A 131 3.16 12.46 -0.64
N ASP A 132 3.54 12.23 0.62
CA ASP A 132 2.59 12.12 1.73
C ASP A 132 1.89 13.45 2.00
N LEU A 133 2.60 14.58 1.95
CA LEU A 133 1.98 15.91 2.06
C LEU A 133 1.01 16.18 0.91
N ALA A 134 1.37 15.82 -0.31
CA ALA A 134 0.45 15.94 -1.45
C ALA A 134 -0.83 15.11 -1.21
N TRP A 135 -0.70 13.87 -0.71
CA TRP A 135 -1.85 13.03 -0.34
C TRP A 135 -2.68 13.62 0.80
N VAL A 136 -2.06 14.20 1.82
CA VAL A 136 -2.75 14.87 2.93
C VAL A 136 -3.58 16.05 2.41
N LEU A 137 -3.02 16.87 1.53
CA LEU A 137 -3.72 18.00 0.93
C LEU A 137 -4.89 17.54 0.05
N LEU A 138 -4.68 16.50 -0.76
CA LEU A 138 -5.75 15.89 -1.56
C LEU A 138 -6.87 15.32 -0.67
N ALA A 139 -6.52 14.63 0.41
CA ALA A 139 -7.49 14.09 1.36
C ALA A 139 -8.28 15.20 2.07
N ALA A 140 -7.61 16.29 2.48
CA ALA A 140 -8.27 17.45 3.07
C ALA A 140 -9.28 18.09 2.10
N LYS A 141 -8.92 18.20 0.82
CA LYS A 141 -9.81 18.70 -0.23
C LYS A 141 -10.96 17.72 -0.52
N ALA A 142 -10.67 16.41 -0.62
CA ALA A 142 -11.67 15.37 -0.82
C ALA A 142 -12.73 15.36 0.31
N ARG A 143 -12.30 15.58 1.55
CA ARG A 143 -13.20 15.70 2.71
C ARG A 143 -14.24 16.81 2.55
N GLN A 144 -13.90 17.91 1.87
CA GLN A 144 -14.87 18.99 1.62
C GLN A 144 -15.98 18.56 0.63
N PHE A 145 -15.67 17.65 -0.30
CA PHE A 145 -16.64 17.10 -1.24
C PHE A 145 -17.52 16.00 -0.62
N LEU A 146 -17.02 15.29 0.39
CA LEU A 146 -17.74 14.24 1.13
C LEU A 146 -18.67 14.76 2.24
N LYS A 147 -19.21 15.98 2.08
CA LYS A 147 -20.17 16.56 3.03
C LYS A 147 -21.63 16.20 2.73
N SER A 148 -21.95 15.86 1.48
CA SER A 148 -23.32 15.52 1.09
C SER A 148 -23.57 14.00 1.18
N PRO A 149 -24.76 13.56 1.62
CA PRO A 149 -25.12 12.13 1.65
C PRO A 149 -24.97 11.44 0.29
N ARG A 150 -25.23 12.17 -0.80
CA ARG A 150 -25.05 11.66 -2.17
C ARG A 150 -23.56 11.42 -2.49
N ALA A 151 -22.69 12.37 -2.17
CA ALA A 151 -21.25 12.23 -2.42
C ALA A 151 -20.65 11.07 -1.60
N VAL A 152 -21.01 10.95 -0.32
CA VAL A 152 -20.58 9.83 0.54
C VAL A 152 -21.08 8.50 -0.02
N ARG A 153 -22.34 8.42 -0.47
CA ARG A 153 -22.89 7.19 -1.07
C ARG A 153 -22.15 6.79 -2.35
N ILE A 154 -21.83 7.75 -3.22
CA ILE A 154 -21.05 7.49 -4.45
C ILE A 154 -19.65 7.00 -4.07
N ALA A 155 -18.97 7.70 -3.16
CA ALA A 155 -17.63 7.31 -2.70
C ALA A 155 -17.62 5.91 -2.07
N ASN A 156 -18.60 5.57 -1.26
CA ASN A 156 -18.77 4.23 -0.69
C ASN A 156 -18.97 3.18 -1.78
N ARG A 157 -19.81 3.43 -2.80
CA ARG A 157 -20.05 2.49 -3.89
C ARG A 157 -18.83 2.30 -4.79
N VAL A 158 -18.12 3.38 -5.11
CA VAL A 158 -16.87 3.32 -5.89
C VAL A 158 -15.80 2.56 -5.11
N SER A 159 -15.65 2.85 -3.81
CA SER A 159 -14.69 2.14 -2.94
C SER A 159 -15.03 0.67 -2.80
N ALA A 160 -16.32 0.33 -2.62
CA ALA A 160 -16.80 -1.05 -2.58
C ALA A 160 -16.52 -1.78 -3.90
N GLY A 161 -16.79 -1.14 -5.04
CA GLY A 161 -16.48 -1.68 -6.36
C GLY A 161 -14.98 -1.94 -6.51
N ALA A 162 -14.12 -1.01 -6.09
CA ALA A 162 -12.67 -1.17 -6.12
C ALA A 162 -12.20 -2.35 -5.24
N MET A 163 -12.73 -2.47 -4.00
CA MET A 163 -12.40 -3.55 -3.07
C MET A 163 -12.85 -4.92 -3.61
N ALA A 164 -14.08 -5.02 -4.13
CA ALA A 164 -14.60 -6.25 -4.74
C ALA A 164 -13.80 -6.64 -6.00
N SER A 165 -13.45 -5.66 -6.84
CA SER A 165 -12.63 -5.90 -8.04
C SER A 165 -11.23 -6.39 -7.67
N ALA A 166 -10.61 -5.80 -6.65
CA ALA A 166 -9.32 -6.25 -6.14
C ALA A 166 -9.40 -7.69 -5.59
N ALA A 167 -10.46 -8.00 -4.82
CA ALA A 167 -10.69 -9.35 -4.31
C ALA A 167 -10.85 -10.37 -5.45
N ALA A 168 -11.67 -10.06 -6.45
CA ALA A 168 -11.85 -10.91 -7.63
C ALA A 168 -10.55 -11.09 -8.42
N ALA A 169 -9.78 -10.02 -8.63
CA ALA A 169 -8.49 -10.08 -9.31
C ALA A 169 -7.44 -10.91 -8.54
N ILE A 170 -7.50 -10.94 -7.21
CA ILE A 170 -6.63 -11.81 -6.39
C ILE A 170 -7.11 -13.26 -6.46
N ALA A 171 -8.42 -13.50 -6.37
CA ALA A 171 -8.99 -14.84 -6.36
C ALA A 171 -8.87 -15.57 -7.72
N THR A 172 -8.69 -14.83 -8.82
CA THR A 172 -8.60 -15.36 -10.19
C THR A 172 -7.17 -15.50 -10.71
N ARG A 173 -6.16 -15.25 -9.86
CA ARG A 173 -4.73 -15.39 -10.18
C ARG A 173 -4.13 -16.60 -9.47
#